data_AF-A0A538BF60-F1
#
_entry.id   AF-A0A538BF60-F1
#
_cell.length_a   1.000
_cell.length_b   1.000
_cell.length_c   1.000
_cell.angle_alpha   90.00
_cell.angle_beta   90.00
_cell.angle_gamma   90.00
#
_symmetry.space_group_name_H-M   'P 1'
#
loop_
_entity.id
_entity.type
_entity.pdbx_description
1 polymer ?
#
loop_
_entity_poly.entity_id
_entity_poly.type
_entity_poly.pdbx_seq_one_letter_code
_entity_poly.pdbx_strand_id
1 'polypeptide(L)'
;MHRVALAEAAVQKLHVLPHARVDAAGWIDELEGEVRRARLRAQPLLPRHAEGALDHAVLGELDDRGHEAILGPSKVGAVEPWLATCRAAAEDVRRVLAELPGRAEREPVVGSGEGGDETTAVDAAAEAAIVRRLEQTGEDFVLVSEELGERQFGSGGPRRVVVDPIDGSLNAKRGIPHFCLSIAVADGDTMADVELAYLHDFGTGEEWTARRGAGAFLDGRPLGPELPKHEIETLAFEATLTSLVAERAAAVVGLAYRLRIMGSLALALCNLAAGRLDAVCSLKPARAVDIAAAQLLVRERGLAIELVETPPFDAAPLDVTGRSRVVAAGTPELCRRLAAALSA
;
A
#
# COMPACT_ATOMS: atom_id res chain seq x y z
N MET A 1 -62.45 -22.71 21.04
CA MET A 1 -61.80 -21.97 22.14
C MET A 1 -61.13 -22.97 23.07
N HIS A 2 -59.86 -23.32 22.84
CA HIS A 2 -58.97 -23.93 23.85
C HIS A 2 -57.53 -23.66 23.43
N ARG A 3 -56.84 -22.84 24.23
CA ARG A 3 -55.41 -22.46 24.10
C ARG A 3 -54.56 -23.59 24.66
N VAL A 4 -53.51 -23.99 23.94
CA VAL A 4 -52.40 -24.80 24.47
C VAL A 4 -51.27 -23.85 24.83
N ALA A 5 -50.78 -23.94 26.06
CA ALA A 5 -49.68 -23.13 26.59
C ALA A 5 -48.33 -23.70 26.14
N LEU A 6 -47.44 -22.84 25.63
CA LEU A 6 -46.03 -23.16 25.41
C LEU A 6 -45.24 -22.75 26.65
N ALA A 7 -44.43 -23.67 27.18
CA ALA A 7 -43.55 -23.46 28.32
C ALA A 7 -42.33 -22.63 27.90
N GLU A 8 -41.98 -21.61 28.69
CA GLU A 8 -40.75 -20.83 28.54
C GLU A 8 -39.53 -21.64 29.02
N ALA A 9 -38.47 -21.67 28.21
CA ALA A 9 -37.19 -22.23 28.60
C ALA A 9 -36.41 -21.24 29.48
N ALA A 10 -35.85 -21.74 30.59
CA ALA A 10 -35.09 -20.96 31.55
C ALA A 10 -33.73 -20.51 31.00
N VAL A 11 -33.47 -19.20 31.02
CA VAL A 11 -32.15 -18.61 30.72
C VAL A 11 -31.22 -18.80 31.92
N GLN A 12 -30.12 -19.53 31.74
CA GLN A 12 -29.04 -19.57 32.73
C GLN A 12 -28.30 -18.23 32.74
N LYS A 13 -28.22 -17.59 33.91
CA LYS A 13 -27.44 -16.36 34.14
C LYS A 13 -25.94 -16.66 34.00
N LEU A 14 -25.31 -16.10 32.98
CA LEU A 14 -23.85 -16.02 32.88
C LEU A 14 -23.34 -14.95 33.84
N HIS A 15 -22.52 -15.33 34.82
CA HIS A 15 -21.84 -14.39 35.71
C HIS A 15 -20.60 -13.83 34.99
N VAL A 16 -20.66 -12.58 34.56
CA VAL A 16 -19.49 -11.83 34.08
C VAL A 16 -18.90 -11.08 35.27
N LEU A 17 -17.67 -11.44 35.65
CA LEU A 17 -16.89 -10.69 36.64
C LEU A 17 -16.27 -9.46 35.96
N PRO A 18 -16.42 -8.24 36.53
CA PRO A 18 -15.82 -7.04 35.96
C PRO A 18 -14.32 -7.01 36.24
N HIS A 19 -13.51 -6.89 35.19
CA HIS A 19 -12.09 -6.59 35.32
C HIS A 19 -11.90 -5.13 35.79
N ALA A 20 -10.98 -4.93 36.72
CA ALA A 20 -10.79 -3.65 37.42
C ALA A 20 -10.15 -2.56 36.54
N ARG A 21 -10.78 -1.37 36.59
CA ARG A 21 -10.25 0.00 36.43
C ARG A 21 -9.58 0.37 35.10
N VAL A 22 -10.41 0.77 34.14
CA VAL A 22 -10.12 1.93 33.28
C VAL A 22 -11.29 2.89 33.45
N ASP A 23 -11.03 4.12 33.89
CA ASP A 23 -12.04 5.16 34.01
C ASP A 23 -12.42 5.67 32.61
N ALA A 24 -13.35 4.97 31.98
CA ALA A 24 -13.81 5.31 30.64
C ALA A 24 -14.43 6.72 30.57
N ALA A 25 -15.01 7.21 31.68
CA ALA A 25 -15.59 8.55 31.72
C ALA A 25 -14.50 9.63 31.73
N GLY A 26 -13.47 9.46 32.56
CA GLY A 26 -12.32 10.38 32.59
C GLY A 26 -11.58 10.45 31.26
N TRP A 27 -11.47 9.32 30.54
CA TRP A 27 -10.82 9.27 29.21
C TRP A 27 -11.65 9.97 28.12
N ILE A 28 -12.97 9.85 28.18
CA ILE A 28 -13.89 10.56 27.28
C ILE A 28 -13.82 12.07 27.52
N ASP A 29 -13.83 12.51 28.79
CA ASP A 29 -13.75 13.93 29.15
C ASP A 29 -12.40 14.55 28.73
N GLU A 30 -11.31 13.78 28.80
CA GLU A 30 -9.97 14.20 28.36
C GLU A 30 -9.93 14.41 26.83
N LEU A 31 -10.48 13.45 26.06
CA LEU A 31 -10.60 13.55 24.60
C LEU A 31 -11.50 14.70 24.16
N GLU A 32 -12.64 14.90 24.83
CA GLU A 32 -13.52 16.06 24.54
C GLU A 32 -12.81 17.39 24.84
N GLY A 33 -12.00 17.42 25.90
CA GLY A 33 -11.14 18.55 26.25
C GLY A 33 -10.10 18.86 25.18
N GLU A 34 -9.43 17.83 24.63
CA GLU A 34 -8.45 17.99 23.54
C GLU A 34 -9.09 18.48 22.25
N VAL A 35 -10.24 17.92 21.86
CA VAL A 35 -11.00 18.35 20.68
C VAL A 35 -11.45 19.81 20.80
N ARG A 36 -11.88 20.25 21.99
CA ARG A 36 -12.21 21.66 22.24
C ARG A 36 -10.99 22.58 22.16
N ARG A 37 -9.84 22.16 22.71
CA ARG A 37 -8.58 22.92 22.62
C ARG A 37 -8.09 23.06 21.18
N ALA A 38 -8.24 22.01 20.36
CA ALA A 38 -7.92 22.05 18.94
C ALA A 38 -8.83 23.02 18.17
N ARG A 39 -10.14 23.04 18.46
CA ARG A 39 -11.09 24.01 17.89
C ARG A 39 -10.76 25.47 18.25
N LEU A 40 -10.27 25.72 19.46
CA LEU A 40 -9.89 27.08 19.91
C LEU A 40 -8.57 27.57 19.31
N ARG A 41 -7.74 26.67 18.76
CA ARG A 41 -6.49 27.01 18.05
C ARG A 41 -6.66 27.20 16.54
N ALA A 42 -7.87 26.99 16.00
CA ALA A 42 -8.15 27.24 14.60
C ALA A 42 -8.02 28.74 14.29
N GLN A 43 -7.03 29.10 13.47
CA GLN A 43 -6.89 30.43 12.87
C GLN A 43 -8.14 30.77 12.03
N PRO A 44 -8.44 32.06 11.78
CA PRO A 44 -9.68 32.45 11.13
C PRO A 44 -9.78 31.82 9.73
N LEU A 45 -10.93 31.19 9.47
CA LEU A 45 -11.33 30.74 8.14
C LEU A 45 -11.27 31.94 7.17
N LEU A 46 -10.43 31.83 6.14
CA LEU A 46 -10.38 32.78 5.03
C LEU A 46 -11.75 32.85 4.32
N PRO A 47 -12.16 34.03 3.82
CA PRO A 47 -13.47 34.19 3.22
C PRO A 47 -13.57 33.43 1.88
N ARG A 48 -14.71 32.77 1.70
CA ARG A 48 -15.10 32.06 0.48
C ARG A 48 -15.08 33.02 -0.71
N HIS A 49 -14.41 32.61 -1.79
CA HIS A 49 -14.34 33.31 -3.06
C HIS A 49 -15.73 33.73 -3.57
N ALA A 50 -15.83 35.01 -3.94
CA ALA A 50 -16.85 35.50 -4.86
C ALA A 50 -16.38 35.23 -6.29
N GLU A 51 -17.28 34.70 -7.12
CA GLU A 51 -17.08 34.51 -8.55
C GLU A 51 -16.84 35.85 -9.26
N GLY A 52 -15.88 35.84 -10.18
CA GLY A 52 -15.62 36.92 -11.12
C GLY A 52 -14.92 36.36 -12.34
N ALA A 53 -15.65 36.30 -13.45
CA ALA A 53 -15.15 35.96 -14.78
C ALA A 53 -14.13 37.00 -15.30
N LEU A 54 -13.35 36.57 -16.30
CA LEU A 54 -12.35 37.30 -17.13
C LEU A 54 -10.97 37.37 -16.44
N ASP A 55 -9.86 36.86 -17.00
CA ASP A 55 -9.37 37.04 -18.37
C ASP A 55 -8.68 35.80 -18.96
N HIS A 56 -9.03 35.51 -20.22
CA HIS A 56 -8.12 34.93 -21.21
C HIS A 56 -7.00 35.93 -21.50
N ALA A 57 -5.75 35.62 -21.14
CA ALA A 57 -4.53 35.96 -21.90
C ALA A 57 -3.25 35.74 -21.07
N VAL A 58 -2.82 34.49 -20.87
CA VAL A 58 -1.39 34.06 -20.91
C VAL A 58 -1.39 32.55 -21.19
N LEU A 59 -1.71 32.16 -22.42
CA LEU A 59 -1.37 30.86 -22.97
C LEU A 59 -0.41 31.11 -24.12
N GLY A 60 0.87 31.11 -23.78
CA GLY A 60 1.97 31.28 -24.70
C GLY A 60 3.26 31.16 -23.89
N GLU A 61 4.05 30.15 -24.21
CA GLU A 61 5.41 29.90 -23.70
C GLU A 61 5.53 29.27 -22.31
N LEU A 62 5.05 28.03 -22.14
CA LEU A 62 5.72 27.00 -21.30
C LEU A 62 5.31 25.60 -21.80
N ASP A 63 5.54 25.35 -23.08
CA ASP A 63 5.71 23.99 -23.62
C ASP A 63 7.22 23.85 -23.93
N ASP A 64 7.79 22.65 -23.79
CA ASP A 64 9.23 22.33 -23.84
C ASP A 64 10.03 22.39 -22.52
N ARG A 65 9.56 21.69 -21.48
CA ARG A 65 10.52 21.05 -20.54
C ARG A 65 10.33 19.54 -20.61
N GLY A 66 11.26 18.92 -21.34
CA GLY A 66 11.31 17.48 -21.56
C GLY A 66 11.24 16.70 -20.25
N HIS A 67 10.45 15.63 -20.31
CA HIS A 67 10.53 14.52 -19.36
C HIS A 67 11.90 13.86 -19.52
N GLU A 68 12.90 14.30 -18.76
CA GLU A 68 14.08 13.48 -18.53
C GLU A 68 13.63 12.26 -17.71
N ALA A 69 13.77 11.07 -18.30
CA ALA A 69 13.46 9.82 -17.62
C ALA A 69 14.28 9.75 -16.31
N ILE A 70 13.59 9.65 -15.18
CA ILE A 70 14.19 9.53 -13.84
C ILE A 70 15.07 8.27 -13.73
N LEU A 71 14.88 7.31 -14.64
CA LEU A 71 15.46 5.98 -14.59
C LEU A 71 16.28 5.69 -15.86
N GLY A 72 17.51 5.21 -15.68
CA GLY A 72 18.39 4.78 -16.77
C GLY A 72 17.89 3.51 -17.49
N PRO A 73 18.38 3.21 -18.71
CA PRO A 73 17.86 2.12 -19.54
C PRO A 73 18.10 0.72 -18.94
N SER A 74 17.10 -0.16 -19.03
CA SER A 74 17.16 -1.57 -18.63
C SER A 74 17.85 -2.47 -19.69
N LYS A 75 18.40 -3.61 -19.28
CA LYS A 75 18.83 -4.70 -20.18
C LYS A 75 17.60 -5.44 -20.70
N VAL A 76 17.06 -4.96 -21.83
CA VAL A 76 15.81 -5.36 -22.50
C VAL A 76 15.57 -6.88 -22.67
N GLY A 77 16.60 -7.74 -22.61
CA GLY A 77 16.48 -9.18 -22.90
C GLY A 77 16.07 -10.09 -21.73
N ALA A 78 16.24 -9.69 -20.47
CA ALA A 78 16.05 -10.57 -19.30
C ALA A 78 14.66 -10.48 -18.64
N VAL A 79 13.83 -9.51 -19.02
CA VAL A 79 12.60 -9.14 -18.29
C VAL A 79 11.36 -9.94 -18.71
N GLU A 80 11.27 -10.35 -19.97
CA GLU A 80 10.07 -11.04 -20.50
C GLU A 80 9.77 -12.39 -19.82
N PRO A 81 10.76 -13.25 -19.51
CA PRO A 81 10.50 -14.49 -18.79
C PRO A 81 9.91 -14.26 -17.38
N TRP A 82 10.38 -13.22 -16.69
CA TRP A 82 9.90 -12.90 -15.34
C TRP A 82 8.46 -12.43 -15.31
N LEU A 83 8.02 -11.63 -16.29
CA LEU A 83 6.63 -11.19 -16.35
C LEU A 83 5.67 -12.39 -16.53
N ALA A 84 6.03 -13.36 -17.38
CA ALA A 84 5.26 -14.59 -17.54
C ALA A 84 5.19 -15.40 -16.23
N THR A 85 6.32 -15.50 -15.50
CA THR A 85 6.38 -16.14 -14.18
C THR A 85 5.47 -15.44 -13.17
N CYS A 86 5.46 -14.10 -13.13
CA CYS A 86 4.61 -13.33 -12.21
C CYS A 86 3.12 -13.55 -12.49
N ARG A 87 2.71 -13.56 -13.77
CA ARG A 87 1.35 -13.90 -14.18
C ARG A 87 0.95 -15.31 -13.75
N ALA A 88 1.83 -16.27 -13.95
CA ALA A 88 1.59 -17.64 -13.50
C ALA A 88 1.46 -17.74 -11.97
N ALA A 89 2.24 -16.95 -11.22
CA ALA A 89 2.12 -16.86 -9.77
C ALA A 89 0.77 -16.26 -9.34
N ALA A 90 0.27 -15.23 -10.03
CA ALA A 90 -1.06 -14.69 -9.76
C ALA A 90 -2.18 -15.72 -9.98
N GLU A 91 -2.08 -16.54 -11.03
CA GLU A 91 -3.00 -17.65 -11.23
C GLU A 91 -2.90 -18.71 -10.12
N ASP A 92 -1.69 -18.98 -9.63
CA ASP A 92 -1.47 -19.89 -8.50
C ASP A 92 -2.16 -19.37 -7.22
N VAL A 93 -1.99 -18.09 -6.90
CA VAL A 93 -2.65 -17.45 -5.76
C VAL A 93 -4.18 -17.40 -5.95
N ARG A 94 -4.66 -17.16 -7.17
CA ARG A 94 -6.11 -17.23 -7.46
C ARG A 94 -6.69 -18.61 -7.13
N ARG A 95 -5.95 -19.70 -7.42
CA ARG A 95 -6.36 -21.05 -7.02
C ARG A 95 -6.40 -21.23 -5.51
N VAL A 96 -5.39 -20.73 -4.79
CA VAL A 96 -5.38 -20.72 -3.32
C VAL A 96 -6.61 -20.01 -2.76
N LEU A 97 -6.96 -18.83 -3.29
CA LEU A 97 -8.12 -18.06 -2.84
C LEU A 97 -9.46 -18.76 -3.14
N ALA A 98 -9.50 -19.60 -4.18
CA ALA A 98 -10.67 -20.43 -4.49
C ALA A 98 -10.79 -21.65 -3.56
N GLU A 99 -9.67 -22.23 -3.14
CA GLU A 99 -9.60 -23.32 -2.14
C GLU A 99 -9.89 -22.82 -0.71
N LEU A 100 -9.60 -21.55 -0.43
CA LEU A 100 -9.88 -20.86 0.83
C LEU A 100 -10.93 -19.76 0.60
N PRO A 101 -12.21 -20.09 0.35
CA PRO A 101 -13.19 -19.13 -0.15
C PRO A 101 -13.64 -18.09 0.89
N GLY A 102 -13.50 -18.39 2.19
CA GLY A 102 -14.06 -17.58 3.26
C GLY A 102 -13.09 -17.34 4.42
N ARG A 103 -13.54 -16.51 5.36
CA ARG A 103 -12.79 -16.16 6.57
C ARG A 103 -12.40 -17.38 7.41
N ALA A 104 -13.29 -18.38 7.48
CA ALA A 104 -13.07 -19.57 8.31
C ALA A 104 -11.83 -20.36 7.86
N GLU A 105 -11.57 -20.39 6.56
CA GLU A 105 -10.44 -21.07 5.95
C GLU A 105 -9.19 -20.17 5.88
N ARG A 106 -9.36 -18.86 5.69
CA ARG A 106 -8.24 -17.91 5.48
C ARG A 106 -7.56 -17.45 6.77
N GLU A 107 -8.34 -17.12 7.79
CA GLU A 107 -7.85 -16.44 9.00
C GLU A 107 -7.07 -17.30 10.02
N PRO A 108 -7.23 -18.64 10.13
CA PRO A 108 -6.49 -19.41 11.11
C PRO A 108 -5.00 -19.09 11.10
N VAL A 109 -4.44 -18.78 12.28
CA VAL A 109 -3.01 -18.50 12.43
C VAL A 109 -2.24 -19.81 12.35
N VAL A 110 -1.29 -19.88 11.43
CA VAL A 110 -0.49 -21.07 11.15
C VAL A 110 0.99 -20.89 11.47
N GLY A 111 1.42 -19.66 11.76
CA GLY A 111 2.80 -19.33 12.07
C GLY A 111 2.98 -17.88 12.50
N SER A 112 4.23 -17.47 12.53
CA SER A 112 4.66 -16.08 12.73
C SER A 112 5.61 -15.72 11.60
N GLY A 113 5.37 -14.58 10.96
CA GLY A 113 6.24 -14.08 9.89
C GLY A 113 7.52 -13.50 10.45
N GLU A 114 8.57 -13.42 9.62
CA GLU A 114 9.84 -12.78 9.97
C GLU A 114 9.67 -11.29 10.35
N GLY A 115 8.57 -10.65 9.91
CA GLY A 115 8.18 -9.30 10.32
C GLY A 115 7.62 -9.16 11.75
N GLY A 116 7.35 -10.29 12.44
CA GLY A 116 6.76 -10.32 13.78
C GLY A 116 5.22 -10.34 13.83
N ASP A 117 4.56 -10.29 12.68
CA ASP A 117 3.10 -10.38 12.55
C ASP A 117 2.66 -11.86 12.46
N GLU A 118 1.39 -12.15 12.79
CA GLU A 118 0.83 -13.50 12.70
C GLU A 118 0.61 -13.92 11.23
N THR A 119 1.20 -15.04 10.81
CA THR A 119 0.97 -15.63 9.49
C THR A 119 -0.35 -16.37 9.48
N THR A 120 -1.28 -15.98 8.59
CA THR A 120 -2.56 -16.70 8.44
C THR A 120 -2.51 -17.77 7.37
N ALA A 121 -3.49 -18.66 7.36
CA ALA A 121 -3.55 -19.78 6.43
C ALA A 121 -3.53 -19.32 4.96
N VAL A 122 -4.16 -18.18 4.65
CA VAL A 122 -4.14 -17.63 3.29
C VAL A 122 -2.77 -17.08 2.89
N ASP A 123 -2.06 -16.42 3.83
CA ASP A 123 -0.72 -15.87 3.59
C ASP A 123 0.28 -17.00 3.33
N ALA A 124 0.31 -18.01 4.20
CA ALA A 124 1.18 -19.18 4.05
C ALA A 124 0.91 -19.98 2.77
N ALA A 125 -0.37 -20.14 2.40
CA ALA A 125 -0.73 -20.87 1.19
C ALA A 125 -0.35 -20.12 -0.08
N ALA A 126 -0.58 -18.79 -0.11
CA ALA A 126 -0.19 -17.93 -1.22
C ALA A 126 1.33 -17.89 -1.39
N GLU A 127 2.07 -17.68 -0.31
CA GLU A 127 3.54 -17.66 -0.35
C GLU A 127 4.09 -19.00 -0.84
N ALA A 128 3.62 -20.12 -0.30
CA ALA A 128 4.07 -21.44 -0.73
C ALA A 128 3.80 -21.68 -2.23
N ALA A 129 2.70 -21.15 -2.76
CA ALA A 129 2.38 -21.25 -4.18
C ALA A 129 3.32 -20.40 -5.04
N ILE A 130 3.59 -19.15 -4.64
CA ILE A 130 4.49 -18.24 -5.35
C ILE A 130 5.94 -18.77 -5.31
N VAL A 131 6.41 -19.22 -4.15
CA VAL A 131 7.77 -19.76 -3.99
C VAL A 131 7.99 -20.97 -4.90
N ARG A 132 7.03 -21.90 -4.96
CA ARG A 132 7.10 -23.03 -5.90
C ARG A 132 7.16 -22.58 -7.35
N ARG A 133 6.40 -21.53 -7.72
CA ARG A 133 6.43 -20.96 -9.07
C ARG A 133 7.79 -20.35 -9.41
N LEU A 134 8.37 -19.59 -8.48
CA LEU A 134 9.66 -18.95 -8.65
C LEU A 134 10.79 -19.98 -8.74
N GLU A 135 10.76 -21.04 -7.92
CA GLU A 135 11.75 -22.13 -7.95
C GLU A 135 11.75 -22.87 -9.30
N GLN A 136 10.58 -23.00 -9.94
CA GLN A 136 10.44 -23.64 -11.25
C GLN A 136 11.08 -22.85 -12.41
N THR A 137 11.47 -21.59 -12.19
CA THR A 137 12.20 -20.83 -13.22
C THR A 137 13.58 -21.42 -13.50
N GLY A 138 14.20 -22.07 -12.51
CA GLY A 138 15.58 -22.56 -12.59
C GLY A 138 16.64 -21.44 -12.62
N GLU A 139 16.25 -20.19 -12.36
CA GLU A 139 17.13 -19.04 -12.32
C GLU A 139 17.82 -18.89 -10.96
N ASP A 140 19.00 -18.27 -10.94
CA ASP A 140 19.70 -17.89 -9.71
C ASP A 140 19.19 -16.52 -9.22
N PHE A 141 18.65 -16.46 -8.00
CA PHE A 141 18.16 -15.21 -7.38
C PHE A 141 18.12 -15.30 -5.85
N VAL A 142 17.99 -14.14 -5.22
CA VAL A 142 17.65 -14.00 -3.80
C VAL A 142 16.19 -13.59 -3.68
N LEU A 143 15.38 -14.43 -3.05
CA LEU A 143 14.02 -14.09 -2.63
C LEU A 143 14.09 -13.20 -1.40
N VAL A 144 13.31 -12.12 -1.40
CA VAL A 144 13.02 -11.28 -0.23
C VAL A 144 11.51 -11.33 -0.05
N SER A 145 11.03 -12.05 0.96
CA SER A 145 9.61 -12.27 1.21
C SER A 145 9.23 -11.79 2.60
N GLU A 146 7.96 -11.40 2.78
CA GLU A 146 7.41 -11.00 4.06
C GLU A 146 7.55 -12.09 5.15
N GLU A 147 7.19 -13.33 4.80
CA GLU A 147 7.03 -14.41 5.77
C GLU A 147 8.29 -15.28 5.86
N LEU A 148 8.93 -15.61 4.73
CA LEU A 148 10.16 -16.40 4.67
C LEU A 148 11.45 -15.60 4.86
N GLY A 149 11.38 -14.27 4.87
CA GLY A 149 12.56 -13.41 4.89
C GLY A 149 13.42 -13.55 3.65
N GLU A 150 14.74 -13.68 3.82
CA GLU A 150 15.68 -13.83 2.70
C GLU A 150 16.05 -15.29 2.45
N ARG A 151 15.90 -15.73 1.19
CA ARG A 151 16.25 -17.10 0.77
C ARG A 151 16.93 -17.12 -0.58
N GLN A 152 18.03 -17.85 -0.68
CA GLN A 152 18.74 -18.07 -1.93
C GLN A 152 18.13 -19.23 -2.73
N PHE A 153 17.98 -19.03 -4.04
CA PHE A 153 17.61 -20.05 -5.01
C PHE A 153 18.77 -20.26 -6.00
N GLY A 154 19.01 -21.51 -6.36
CA GLY A 154 20.18 -21.91 -7.15
C GLY A 154 21.49 -21.63 -6.40
N SER A 155 22.46 -20.99 -7.06
CA SER A 155 23.72 -20.57 -6.41
C SER A 155 23.62 -19.22 -5.68
N GLY A 156 22.44 -18.60 -5.69
CA GLY A 156 22.29 -17.17 -5.42
C GLY A 156 22.82 -16.35 -6.59
N GLY A 157 22.20 -15.19 -6.84
CA GLY A 157 22.56 -14.33 -7.98
C GLY A 157 22.45 -12.86 -7.62
N PRO A 158 22.89 -11.95 -8.51
CA PRO A 158 22.75 -10.51 -8.30
C PRO A 158 21.29 -10.06 -8.28
N ARG A 159 20.37 -10.91 -8.76
CA ARG A 159 18.95 -10.61 -8.86
C ARG A 159 18.24 -10.80 -7.53
N ARG A 160 17.46 -9.79 -7.15
CA ARG A 160 16.48 -9.89 -6.07
C ARG A 160 15.07 -10.01 -6.63
N VAL A 161 14.32 -10.94 -6.06
CA VAL A 161 12.88 -11.08 -6.28
C VAL A 161 12.21 -10.73 -4.97
N VAL A 162 11.61 -9.55 -4.90
CA VAL A 162 10.97 -9.04 -3.69
C VAL A 162 9.48 -9.30 -3.80
N VAL A 163 8.91 -10.00 -2.83
CA VAL A 163 7.54 -10.51 -2.89
C VAL A 163 6.79 -10.15 -1.63
N ASP A 164 5.63 -9.55 -1.81
CA ASP A 164 4.55 -9.60 -0.83
C ASP A 164 3.44 -10.49 -1.41
N PRO A 165 3.24 -11.71 -0.87
CA PRO A 165 2.23 -12.64 -1.34
C PRO A 165 0.82 -12.06 -1.30
N ILE A 166 0.51 -11.26 -0.27
CA ILE A 166 -0.80 -10.67 0.02
C ILE A 166 -0.59 -9.33 0.75
N ASP A 167 -0.36 -8.26 -0.03
CA ASP A 167 -0.43 -6.91 0.53
C ASP A 167 -1.90 -6.58 0.82
N GLY A 168 -2.18 -6.23 2.07
CA GLY A 168 -3.53 -6.14 2.61
C GLY A 168 -4.07 -7.45 3.18
N SER A 169 -3.24 -8.22 3.89
CA SER A 169 -3.56 -9.50 4.54
C SER A 169 -4.81 -9.42 5.44
N LEU A 170 -5.01 -8.31 6.16
CA LEU A 170 -6.25 -8.08 6.94
C LEU A 170 -7.50 -8.07 6.05
N ASN A 171 -7.44 -7.43 4.88
CA ASN A 171 -8.54 -7.41 3.92
C ASN A 171 -8.74 -8.81 3.33
N ALA A 172 -7.67 -9.45 2.90
CA ALA A 172 -7.70 -10.79 2.31
C ALA A 172 -8.36 -11.82 3.24
N LYS A 173 -7.93 -11.90 4.51
CA LYS A 173 -8.47 -12.85 5.48
C LYS A 173 -9.90 -12.55 5.91
N ARG A 174 -10.34 -11.29 5.77
CA ARG A 174 -11.72 -10.87 6.07
C ARG A 174 -12.65 -10.86 4.86
N GLY A 175 -12.13 -11.15 3.66
CA GLY A 175 -12.90 -11.17 2.42
C GLY A 175 -13.24 -9.77 1.89
N ILE A 176 -12.52 -8.74 2.32
CA ILE A 176 -12.64 -7.39 1.76
C ILE A 176 -11.85 -7.36 0.44
N PRO A 177 -12.46 -7.02 -0.71
CA PRO A 177 -11.83 -7.14 -2.01
C PRO A 177 -10.91 -5.94 -2.33
N HIS A 178 -9.88 -5.74 -1.51
CA HIS A 178 -8.85 -4.72 -1.71
C HIS A 178 -7.51 -5.21 -1.15
N PHE A 179 -6.87 -6.12 -1.89
CA PHE A 179 -5.57 -6.71 -1.57
C PHE A 179 -4.96 -7.25 -2.87
N CYS A 180 -3.63 -7.38 -2.90
CA CYS A 180 -2.94 -7.80 -4.11
C CYS A 180 -1.76 -8.72 -3.86
N LEU A 181 -1.36 -9.45 -4.90
CA LEU A 181 -0.02 -9.98 -5.02
C LEU A 181 0.90 -8.84 -5.51
N SER A 182 2.07 -8.68 -4.89
CA SER A 182 3.08 -7.69 -5.30
C SER A 182 4.43 -8.40 -5.50
N ILE A 183 5.02 -8.26 -6.70
CA ILE A 183 6.31 -8.84 -7.07
C ILE A 183 7.17 -7.79 -7.77
N ALA A 184 8.37 -7.59 -7.25
CA ALA A 184 9.42 -6.79 -7.90
C ALA A 184 10.60 -7.68 -8.28
N VAL A 185 11.18 -7.45 -9.45
CA VAL A 185 12.45 -8.07 -9.86
C VAL A 185 13.47 -6.95 -10.03
N ALA A 186 14.64 -7.11 -9.41
CA ALA A 186 15.72 -6.13 -9.40
C ALA A 186 17.05 -6.75 -9.84
N ASP A 187 17.84 -6.01 -10.63
CA ASP A 187 19.23 -6.36 -11.01
C ASP A 187 20.22 -5.67 -10.04
N GLY A 188 20.03 -5.90 -8.74
CA GLY A 188 20.82 -5.27 -7.69
C GLY A 188 20.17 -5.34 -6.30
N ASP A 189 20.60 -4.43 -5.43
CA ASP A 189 20.39 -4.52 -3.98
C ASP A 189 19.46 -3.40 -3.47
N THR A 190 19.10 -2.44 -4.32
CA THR A 190 18.44 -1.20 -3.90
C THR A 190 17.13 -0.93 -4.63
N MET A 191 16.30 -0.02 -4.12
CA MET A 191 15.06 0.42 -4.77
C MET A 191 15.27 0.96 -6.19
N ALA A 192 16.42 1.60 -6.45
CA ALA A 192 16.80 2.05 -7.79
C ALA A 192 17.10 0.87 -8.73
N ASP A 193 17.36 -0.33 -8.22
CA ASP A 193 17.71 -1.53 -8.98
C ASP A 193 16.49 -2.36 -9.44
N VAL A 194 15.27 -1.99 -9.07
CA VAL A 194 14.04 -2.62 -9.57
C VAL A 194 13.87 -2.40 -11.08
N GLU A 195 13.78 -3.48 -11.87
CA GLU A 195 13.66 -3.46 -13.33
C GLU A 195 12.27 -3.84 -13.83
N LEU A 196 11.55 -4.66 -13.06
CA LEU A 196 10.18 -5.11 -13.34
C LEU A 196 9.34 -5.01 -12.07
N ALA A 197 8.13 -4.50 -12.23
CA ALA A 197 7.08 -4.57 -11.22
C ALA A 197 5.87 -5.31 -11.79
N TYR A 198 5.28 -6.15 -10.96
CA TYR A 198 4.05 -6.85 -11.23
C TYR A 198 3.17 -6.81 -9.98
N LEU A 199 1.93 -6.34 -10.12
CA LEU A 199 0.93 -6.45 -9.07
C LEU A 199 -0.39 -6.94 -9.67
N HIS A 200 -1.13 -7.73 -8.89
CA HIS A 200 -2.45 -8.21 -9.30
C HIS A 200 -3.47 -7.96 -8.19
N ASP A 201 -4.45 -7.09 -8.47
CA ASP A 201 -5.56 -6.78 -7.56
C ASP A 201 -6.61 -7.90 -7.64
N PHE A 202 -6.74 -8.69 -6.58
CA PHE A 202 -7.69 -9.81 -6.56
C PHE A 202 -9.15 -9.37 -6.36
N GLY A 203 -9.39 -8.11 -6.00
CA GLY A 203 -10.71 -7.53 -5.89
C GLY A 203 -11.26 -7.06 -7.24
N THR A 204 -10.50 -6.21 -7.94
CA THR A 204 -10.91 -5.66 -9.24
C THR A 204 -10.56 -6.58 -10.42
N GLY A 205 -9.57 -7.46 -10.25
CA GLY A 205 -8.98 -8.27 -11.32
C GLY A 205 -7.96 -7.53 -12.18
N GLU A 206 -7.60 -6.29 -11.80
CA GLU A 206 -6.65 -5.45 -12.54
C GLU A 206 -5.21 -5.97 -12.42
N GLU A 207 -4.52 -6.05 -13.57
CA GLU A 207 -3.08 -6.33 -13.66
C GLU A 207 -2.28 -5.04 -13.82
N TRP A 208 -1.37 -4.79 -12.88
CA TRP A 208 -0.49 -3.63 -12.86
C TRP A 208 0.93 -4.06 -13.18
N THR A 209 1.57 -3.43 -14.16
CA THR A 209 2.97 -3.72 -14.48
C THR A 209 3.77 -2.46 -14.77
N ALA A 210 5.07 -2.50 -14.52
CA ALA A 210 5.99 -1.47 -14.99
C ALA A 210 7.34 -2.09 -15.31
N ARG A 211 8.06 -1.45 -16.24
CA ARG A 211 9.42 -1.82 -16.61
C ARG A 211 10.27 -0.56 -16.62
N ARG A 212 11.46 -0.64 -16.05
CA ARG A 212 12.35 0.52 -15.96
C ARG A 212 12.63 1.12 -17.35
N GLY A 213 12.31 2.40 -17.50
CA GLY A 213 12.48 3.17 -18.73
C GLY A 213 11.50 2.83 -19.84
N ALA A 214 10.45 2.03 -19.57
CA ALA A 214 9.46 1.62 -20.57
C ALA A 214 8.01 1.93 -20.17
N GLY A 215 7.79 2.59 -19.03
CA GLY A 215 6.49 3.03 -18.56
C GLY A 215 5.79 2.05 -17.63
N ALA A 216 4.58 2.45 -17.24
CA ALA A 216 3.65 1.69 -16.41
C ALA A 216 2.36 1.37 -17.19
N PHE A 217 1.79 0.20 -16.91
CA PHE A 217 0.70 -0.40 -17.67
C PHE A 217 -0.38 -0.96 -16.73
N LEU A 218 -1.63 -0.85 -17.17
CA LEU A 218 -2.81 -1.46 -16.58
C LEU A 218 -3.45 -2.39 -17.62
N ASP A 219 -3.61 -3.66 -17.28
CA ASP A 219 -4.15 -4.71 -18.15
C ASP A 219 -3.44 -4.76 -19.52
N GLY A 220 -2.11 -4.64 -19.50
CA GLY A 220 -1.25 -4.64 -20.68
C GLY A 220 -1.33 -3.38 -21.54
N ARG A 221 -2.10 -2.36 -21.15
CA ARG A 221 -2.19 -1.06 -21.83
C ARG A 221 -1.40 -0.01 -21.06
N PRO A 222 -0.65 0.89 -21.72
CA PRO A 222 0.01 2.00 -21.03
C PRO A 222 -1.02 2.80 -20.22
N LEU A 223 -0.64 3.22 -19.02
CA LEU A 223 -1.46 4.16 -18.24
C LEU A 223 -1.67 5.45 -19.05
N GLY A 224 -2.91 5.94 -19.02
CA GLY A 224 -3.35 7.10 -19.80
C GLY A 224 -2.69 8.43 -19.39
N PRO A 225 -3.11 9.56 -19.97
CA PRO A 225 -2.57 10.88 -19.64
C PRO A 225 -2.99 11.37 -18.24
N GLU A 226 -3.91 10.68 -17.56
CA GLU A 226 -4.41 11.07 -16.24
C GLU A 226 -3.30 11.02 -15.19
N LEU A 227 -3.11 12.14 -14.49
CA LEU A 227 -2.14 12.31 -13.42
C LEU A 227 -2.84 12.85 -12.16
N PRO A 228 -2.23 12.65 -10.97
CA PRO A 228 -2.63 13.34 -9.75
C PRO A 228 -2.87 14.84 -9.95
N LYS A 229 -3.86 15.40 -9.25
CA LYS A 229 -4.10 16.84 -9.27
C LYS A 229 -2.97 17.60 -8.56
N HIS A 230 -2.86 18.89 -8.85
CA HIS A 230 -1.91 19.77 -8.15
C HIS A 230 -2.29 20.04 -6.70
N GLU A 231 -3.58 19.96 -6.39
CA GLU A 231 -4.09 19.97 -5.01
C GLU A 231 -4.45 18.56 -4.60
N ILE A 232 -4.28 18.23 -3.32
CA ILE A 232 -4.58 16.89 -2.81
C ILE A 232 -6.08 16.83 -2.49
N GLU A 233 -6.89 16.39 -3.45
CA GLU A 233 -8.31 16.15 -3.21
C GLU A 233 -8.50 14.87 -2.39
N THR A 234 -7.76 13.82 -2.74
CA THR A 234 -7.80 12.52 -2.05
C THR A 234 -6.41 12.05 -1.67
N LEU A 235 -6.19 11.91 -0.36
CA LEU A 235 -4.99 11.34 0.26
C LEU A 235 -5.31 9.96 0.83
N ALA A 236 -4.53 8.95 0.46
CA ALA A 236 -4.57 7.64 1.10
C ALA A 236 -3.61 7.58 2.29
N PHE A 237 -4.15 7.17 3.44
CA PHE A 237 -3.40 6.78 4.62
C PHE A 237 -3.40 5.26 4.72
N GLU A 238 -2.23 4.66 4.58
CA GLU A 238 -2.07 3.20 4.58
C GLU A 238 -1.17 2.73 5.73
N ALA A 239 -1.17 1.41 5.94
CA ALA A 239 -0.45 0.72 7.02
C ALA A 239 -0.65 1.43 8.38
N THR A 240 -1.88 1.42 8.89
CA THR A 240 -2.24 2.31 9.99
C THR A 240 -3.00 1.64 11.13
N LEU A 241 -2.66 2.05 12.35
CA LEU A 241 -3.45 1.82 13.55
C LEU A 241 -4.41 2.99 13.73
N THR A 242 -5.58 2.76 14.31
CA THR A 242 -6.55 3.84 14.59
C THR A 242 -5.95 4.97 15.42
N SER A 243 -5.01 4.65 16.32
CA SER A 243 -4.25 5.63 17.10
C SER A 243 -3.40 6.56 16.23
N LEU A 244 -2.68 6.00 15.24
CA LEU A 244 -1.85 6.79 14.33
C LEU A 244 -2.70 7.68 13.41
N VAL A 245 -3.86 7.19 12.95
CA VAL A 245 -4.82 8.02 12.21
C VAL A 245 -5.30 9.19 13.06
N ALA A 246 -5.71 8.93 14.31
CA ALA A 246 -6.19 9.97 15.21
C ALA A 246 -5.12 11.02 15.50
N GLU A 247 -3.86 10.60 15.67
CA GLU A 247 -2.71 11.48 15.90
C GLU A 247 -2.38 12.34 14.67
N ARG A 248 -2.39 11.75 13.47
CA ARG A 248 -1.82 12.37 12.26
C ARG A 248 -2.83 13.03 11.32
N ALA A 249 -4.11 12.67 11.39
CA ALA A 249 -5.14 13.23 10.50
C ALA A 249 -5.30 14.75 10.64
N ALA A 250 -5.11 15.30 11.84
CA ALA A 250 -5.19 16.74 12.06
C ALA A 250 -4.05 17.51 11.36
N ALA A 251 -2.88 16.88 11.19
CA ALA A 251 -1.70 17.53 10.61
C ALA A 251 -1.84 17.81 9.10
N VAL A 252 -2.75 17.10 8.42
CA VAL A 252 -3.01 17.27 6.98
C VAL A 252 -4.24 18.12 6.69
N VAL A 253 -4.87 18.71 7.72
CA VAL A 253 -5.97 19.67 7.54
C VAL A 253 -5.46 20.89 6.78
N GLY A 254 -6.14 21.24 5.69
CA GLY A 254 -5.72 22.32 4.79
C GLY A 254 -4.64 21.92 3.78
N LEU A 255 -4.11 20.69 3.86
CA LEU A 255 -3.22 20.11 2.87
C LEU A 255 -3.95 19.10 1.96
N ALA A 256 -4.84 18.30 2.54
CA ALA A 256 -5.67 17.32 1.83
C ALA A 256 -7.17 17.56 2.11
N TYR A 257 -8.01 17.36 1.09
CA TYR A 257 -9.47 17.55 1.22
C TYR A 257 -10.17 16.33 1.83
N ARG A 258 -9.81 15.12 1.41
CA ARG A 258 -10.38 13.86 1.91
C ARG A 258 -9.31 12.82 2.19
N LEU A 259 -9.56 12.02 3.23
CA LEU A 259 -8.76 10.85 3.57
C LEU A 259 -9.43 9.56 3.08
N ARG A 260 -8.61 8.60 2.66
CA ARG A 260 -8.97 7.19 2.42
C ARG A 260 -8.02 6.31 3.23
N ILE A 261 -8.54 5.20 3.72
CA ILE A 261 -7.76 4.15 4.38
C ILE A 261 -8.30 2.85 3.81
N MET A 262 -7.57 2.24 2.87
CA MET A 262 -8.09 1.12 2.09
C MET A 262 -7.48 -0.21 2.49
N GLY A 263 -6.31 -0.20 3.13
CA GLY A 263 -5.69 -1.37 3.75
C GLY A 263 -4.70 -2.11 2.87
N SER A 264 -4.20 -1.49 1.80
CA SER A 264 -3.14 -2.03 0.92
C SER A 264 -2.28 -0.87 0.44
N LEU A 265 -1.01 -0.84 0.86
CA LEU A 265 -0.08 0.23 0.49
C LEU A 265 0.29 0.14 -0.98
N ALA A 266 0.48 -1.08 -1.48
CA ALA A 266 0.85 -1.32 -2.87
C ALA A 266 -0.27 -0.90 -3.83
N LEU A 267 -1.53 -1.25 -3.54
CA LEU A 267 -2.67 -0.79 -4.34
C LEU A 267 -2.89 0.73 -4.25
N ALA A 268 -2.66 1.36 -3.10
CA ALA A 268 -2.72 2.81 -3.00
C ALA A 268 -1.69 3.49 -3.91
N LEU A 269 -0.46 2.96 -3.96
CA LEU A 269 0.59 3.46 -4.87
C LEU A 269 0.26 3.19 -6.35
N CYS A 270 -0.35 2.05 -6.70
CA CYS A 270 -0.88 1.81 -8.05
C CYS A 270 -1.95 2.83 -8.44
N ASN A 271 -2.89 3.10 -7.53
CA ASN A 271 -3.96 4.08 -7.76
C ASN A 271 -3.39 5.51 -7.89
N LEU A 272 -2.32 5.86 -7.17
CA LEU A 272 -1.58 7.11 -7.36
C LEU A 272 -0.97 7.17 -8.77
N ALA A 273 -0.29 6.10 -9.21
CA ALA A 273 0.32 6.04 -10.55
C ALA A 273 -0.71 6.22 -11.68
N ALA A 274 -1.95 5.76 -11.46
CA ALA A 274 -3.08 5.92 -12.37
C ALA A 274 -3.83 7.26 -12.25
N GLY A 275 -3.40 8.16 -11.35
CA GLY A 275 -4.11 9.44 -11.09
C GLY A 275 -5.47 9.28 -10.41
N ARG A 276 -5.78 8.11 -9.85
CA ARG A 276 -7.01 7.84 -9.06
C ARG A 276 -6.92 8.40 -7.63
N LEU A 277 -5.69 8.63 -7.16
CA LEU A 277 -5.35 9.30 -5.90
C LEU A 277 -4.37 10.43 -6.18
N ASP A 278 -4.35 11.44 -5.31
CA ASP A 278 -3.43 12.57 -5.46
C ASP A 278 -2.14 12.40 -4.66
N ALA A 279 -2.23 11.66 -3.54
CA ALA A 279 -1.12 11.35 -2.66
C ALA A 279 -1.37 10.08 -1.82
N VAL A 280 -0.29 9.47 -1.34
CA VAL A 280 -0.27 8.29 -0.49
C VAL A 280 0.74 8.51 0.63
N CYS A 281 0.36 8.21 1.87
CA CYS A 281 1.27 8.18 3.00
C CYS A 281 1.09 6.90 3.81
N SER A 282 2.18 6.24 4.19
CA SER A 282 2.16 5.21 5.22
C SER A 282 2.34 5.86 6.59
N LEU A 283 1.48 5.53 7.54
CA LEU A 283 1.59 6.06 8.91
C LEU A 283 2.48 5.16 9.79
N LYS A 284 2.53 3.86 9.53
CA LYS A 284 3.54 2.92 10.03
C LYS A 284 4.74 2.89 9.05
N PRO A 285 5.96 2.64 9.55
CA PRO A 285 7.09 2.31 8.69
C PRO A 285 6.79 1.11 7.81
N ALA A 286 6.89 1.29 6.50
CA ALA A 286 6.79 0.25 5.50
C ALA A 286 8.13 -0.48 5.34
N ARG A 287 8.08 -1.67 4.76
CA ARG A 287 9.18 -2.55 4.40
C ARG A 287 9.43 -2.50 2.90
N ALA A 288 10.55 -3.07 2.47
CA ALA A 288 10.84 -3.20 1.05
C ALA A 288 9.75 -3.96 0.29
N VAL A 289 9.24 -5.07 0.84
CA VAL A 289 8.19 -5.90 0.23
C VAL A 289 6.89 -5.12 -0.03
N ASP A 290 6.53 -4.20 0.87
CA ASP A 290 5.29 -3.43 0.78
C ASP A 290 5.30 -2.40 -0.38
N ILE A 291 6.48 -2.02 -0.90
CA ILE A 291 6.62 -0.91 -1.88
C ILE A 291 7.46 -1.20 -3.12
N ALA A 292 8.32 -2.22 -3.11
CA ALA A 292 9.34 -2.42 -4.14
C ALA A 292 8.77 -2.50 -5.57
N ALA A 293 7.61 -3.15 -5.74
CA ALA A 293 6.94 -3.22 -7.03
C ALA A 293 6.22 -1.90 -7.36
N ALA A 294 5.35 -1.44 -6.45
CA ALA A 294 4.49 -0.30 -6.69
C ALA A 294 5.25 1.03 -6.90
N GLN A 295 6.42 1.20 -6.26
CA GLN A 295 7.26 2.39 -6.46
C GLN A 295 7.72 2.54 -7.92
N LEU A 296 7.95 1.44 -8.64
CA LEU A 296 8.37 1.52 -10.04
C LEU A 296 7.26 2.13 -10.90
N LEU A 297 6.00 1.78 -10.64
CA LEU A 297 4.86 2.38 -11.32
C LEU A 297 4.79 3.89 -11.07
N VAL A 298 4.98 4.30 -9.81
CA VAL A 298 4.99 5.72 -9.41
C VAL A 298 6.10 6.50 -10.15
N ARG A 299 7.31 5.94 -10.20
CA ARG A 299 8.47 6.59 -10.83
C ARG A 299 8.41 6.62 -12.35
N GLU A 300 7.94 5.55 -13.00
CA GLU A 300 7.70 5.53 -14.45
C GLU A 300 6.63 6.54 -14.89
N ARG A 301 5.78 6.97 -13.95
CA ARG A 301 4.79 8.04 -14.15
C ARG A 301 5.32 9.44 -13.82
N GLY A 302 6.62 9.56 -13.48
CA GLY A 302 7.25 10.84 -13.14
C GLY A 302 6.80 11.42 -11.80
N LEU A 303 6.13 10.61 -10.96
CA LEU A 303 5.62 11.04 -9.67
C LEU A 303 6.69 10.93 -8.59
N ALA A 304 6.50 11.63 -7.47
CA ALA A 304 7.46 11.65 -6.38
C ALA A 304 7.12 10.58 -5.33
N ILE A 305 8.15 9.92 -4.81
CA ILE A 305 8.08 8.99 -3.68
C ILE A 305 9.35 9.14 -2.83
N GLU A 306 9.19 9.16 -1.51
CA GLU A 306 10.28 9.35 -0.54
C GLU A 306 10.10 8.43 0.67
N LEU A 307 11.23 8.12 1.30
CA LEU A 307 11.31 7.44 2.59
C LEU A 307 11.66 8.47 3.68
N VAL A 308 10.79 8.61 4.68
CA VAL A 308 10.90 9.70 5.67
C VAL A 308 12.09 9.49 6.61
N GLU A 309 12.29 8.28 7.13
CA GLU A 309 13.36 7.97 8.10
C GLU A 309 14.69 7.65 7.42
N THR A 310 14.68 7.22 6.16
CA THR A 310 15.85 6.64 5.48
C THR A 310 16.04 7.21 4.06
N PRO A 311 16.18 8.52 3.88
CA PRO A 311 16.55 9.10 2.60
C PRO A 311 18.04 8.80 2.27
N PRO A 312 18.43 8.76 0.98
CA PRO A 312 17.60 8.93 -0.21
C PRO A 312 16.84 7.65 -0.59
N PHE A 313 15.65 7.80 -1.19
CA PHE A 313 14.79 6.67 -1.60
C PHE A 313 15.55 5.64 -2.46
N ASP A 314 16.33 6.11 -3.44
CA ASP A 314 17.03 5.26 -4.41
C ASP A 314 18.03 4.28 -3.77
N ALA A 315 18.67 4.67 -2.68
CA ALA A 315 19.67 3.85 -1.99
C ALA A 315 19.05 2.90 -0.96
N ALA A 316 17.73 2.92 -0.78
CA ALA A 316 17.07 2.07 0.19
C ALA A 316 17.26 0.59 -0.20
N PRO A 317 17.72 -0.26 0.73
CA PRO A 317 18.02 -1.65 0.43
C PRO A 317 16.73 -2.45 0.20
N LEU A 318 16.81 -3.44 -0.69
CA LEU A 318 15.82 -4.49 -0.90
C LEU A 318 16.12 -5.64 0.05
N ASP A 319 15.91 -5.41 1.35
CA ASP A 319 16.12 -6.39 2.42
C ASP A 319 14.90 -6.47 3.36
N VAL A 320 14.96 -7.38 4.33
CA VAL A 320 13.88 -7.61 5.30
C VAL A 320 13.94 -6.68 6.52
N THR A 321 14.97 -5.85 6.64
CA THR A 321 15.28 -5.07 7.85
C THR A 321 14.87 -3.61 7.74
N GLY A 322 14.94 -3.02 6.54
CA GLY A 322 14.59 -1.62 6.30
C GLY A 322 13.16 -1.31 6.74
N ARG A 323 13.00 -0.23 7.51
CA ARG A 323 11.70 0.27 7.98
C ARG A 323 11.66 1.78 7.84
N SER A 324 10.74 2.27 7.02
CA SER A 324 10.60 3.71 6.79
C SER A 324 9.19 4.05 6.34
N ARG A 325 8.63 5.15 6.84
CA ARG A 325 7.37 5.70 6.36
C ARG A 325 7.56 6.17 4.92
N VAL A 326 6.54 5.92 4.12
CA VAL A 326 6.52 6.24 2.70
C VAL A 326 5.60 7.42 2.49
N VAL A 327 6.05 8.39 1.70
CA VAL A 327 5.20 9.47 1.20
C VAL A 327 5.36 9.52 -0.31
N ALA A 328 4.24 9.55 -1.02
CA ALA A 328 4.21 9.69 -2.46
C ALA A 328 3.13 10.68 -2.89
N ALA A 329 3.41 11.47 -3.94
CA ALA A 329 2.49 12.50 -4.41
C ALA A 329 2.75 12.86 -5.87
N GLY A 330 1.80 13.60 -6.47
CA GLY A 330 1.90 14.11 -7.83
C GLY A 330 3.16 14.91 -8.15
N THR A 331 3.79 15.55 -7.15
CA THR A 331 5.01 16.35 -7.34
C THR A 331 5.97 16.21 -6.14
N PRO A 332 7.28 16.45 -6.34
CA PRO A 332 8.26 16.47 -5.24
C PRO A 332 7.93 17.49 -4.14
N GLU A 333 7.34 18.64 -4.50
CA GLU A 333 6.96 19.66 -3.54
C GLU A 333 5.80 19.21 -2.64
N LEU A 334 4.76 18.61 -3.21
CA LEU A 334 3.67 18.02 -2.42
C LEU A 334 4.18 16.89 -1.52
N CYS A 335 5.08 16.05 -2.05
CA CYS A 335 5.69 14.96 -1.29
C CYS A 335 6.43 15.50 -0.05
N ARG A 336 7.28 16.54 -0.21
CA ARG A 336 7.98 17.20 0.91
C ARG A 336 7.03 17.84 1.91
N ARG A 337 5.99 18.54 1.44
CA ARG A 337 4.98 19.19 2.32
C ARG A 337 4.24 18.16 3.17
N LEU A 338 3.85 17.02 2.58
CA LEU A 338 3.23 15.91 3.30
C LEU A 338 4.18 15.28 4.33
N ALA A 339 5.42 14.99 3.94
CA ALA A 339 6.42 14.42 4.84
C ALA A 339 6.70 15.35 6.03
N ALA A 340 6.79 16.66 5.80
CA ALA A 340 6.96 17.66 6.85
C ALA A 340 5.75 17.73 7.79
N ALA A 341 4.53 17.76 7.23
CA ALA A 341 3.30 17.78 8.04
C ALA A 341 3.18 16.54 8.94
N LEU A 342 3.57 15.36 8.45
CA LEU A 342 3.50 14.10 9.20
C LEU A 342 4.67 13.88 10.16
N SER A 343 5.66 14.76 10.16
CA SER A 343 6.82 14.70 11.07
C SER A 343 6.82 15.81 12.13
N ALA A 344 5.90 16.77 12.03
CA ALA A 344 5.61 17.77 13.06
C ALA A 344 4.87 17.15 14.25
#